data_AF-A0A924QMQ9-F1
#
_entry.id   AF-A0A924QMQ9-F1
#
_cell.length_a   1.000
_cell.length_b   1.000
_cell.length_c   1.000
_cell.angle_alpha   90.00
_cell.angle_beta   90.00
_cell.angle_gamma   90.00
#
_symmetry.space_group_name_H-M   'P 1'
#
loop_
_entity.id
_entity.type
_entity.pdbx_description
1 polymer ?
#
loop_
_entity_poly.entity_id
_entity_poly.type
_entity_poly.pdbx_seq_one_letter_code
_entity_poly.pdbx_strand_id
1 'polypeptide(L)' 'MKIKVGIIGGAGYTGGELIRLLINHPEVEIAFVQSGSNAGNILSKVHTDLIG' A
#
# COMPACT_ATOMS: atom_id res chain seq x y z
N MET A 1 11.56 11.25 -12.80
CA MET A 1 10.77 11.88 -11.71
C MET A 1 9.73 10.86 -11.28
N LYS A 2 9.51 10.59 -9.99
CA LYS A 2 8.53 9.58 -9.56
C LYS A 2 7.14 10.21 -9.35
N ILE A 3 6.10 9.46 -9.71
CA ILE A 3 4.70 9.80 -9.42
C ILE A 3 4.42 9.44 -7.95
N LYS A 4 3.93 10.42 -7.18
CA LYS A 4 3.55 10.20 -5.79
C LYS A 4 2.11 9.70 -5.71
N VAL A 5 1.92 8.55 -5.09
CA VAL A 5 0.61 7.88 -5.00
C VAL A 5 0.16 7.79 -3.54
N GLY A 6 -1.09 8.18 -3.28
CA GLY A 6 -1.79 7.93 -2.03
C GLY A 6 -2.86 6.85 -2.21
N ILE A 7 -2.96 5.91 -1.27
CA ILE A 7 -3.90 4.78 -1.35
C ILE A 7 -4.92 4.89 -0.21
N ILE A 8 -6.20 5.09 -0.56
CA ILE A 8 -7.32 5.09 0.38
C ILE A 8 -7.95 3.70 0.42
N GLY A 9 -8.22 3.17 1.61
CA GLY A 9 -8.74 1.80 1.78
C GLY A 9 -7.65 0.73 1.62
N GLY A 10 -6.39 1.08 1.92
CA GLY A 10 -5.24 0.21 1.68
C GLY A 10 -5.21 -1.08 2.49
N ALA A 11 -6.10 -1.27 3.47
CA ALA A 11 -6.23 -2.52 4.22
C ALA A 11 -7.08 -3.60 3.51
N GLY A 12 -7.85 -3.24 2.47
CA GLY A 12 -8.60 -4.22 1.69
C GLY A 12 -7.70 -5.02 0.74
N TYR A 13 -8.16 -6.17 0.26
CA TYR A 13 -7.40 -7.04 -0.65
C TYR A 13 -6.94 -6.31 -1.92
N THR A 14 -7.81 -5.53 -2.54
CA THR A 14 -7.45 -4.72 -3.71
C THR A 14 -6.38 -3.67 -3.37
N GLY A 15 -6.43 -3.11 -2.16
CA GLY A 15 -5.42 -2.18 -1.67
C GLY A 15 -4.07 -2.85 -1.47
N GLY A 16 -4.06 -4.04 -0.87
CA GLY A 16 -2.85 -4.88 -0.72
C GLY A 16 -2.24 -5.23 -2.08
N GLU A 17 -3.05 -5.67 -3.03
CA GLU A 17 -2.59 -6.01 -4.38
C GLU A 17 -2.04 -4.80 -5.14
N LEU A 18 -2.70 -3.64 -5.03
CA LEU A 18 -2.19 -2.39 -5.60
C LEU A 18 -0.82 -2.03 -4.98
N ILE A 19 -0.66 -2.19 -3.67
CA ILE A 19 0.64 -1.96 -3.01
C ILE A 19 1.69 -2.94 -3.53
N ARG A 20 1.36 -4.23 -3.65
CA ARG A 20 2.27 -5.27 -4.17
C ARG A 20 2.80 -4.92 -5.56
N LEU A 21 1.95 -4.38 -6.43
CA LEU A 21 2.34 -3.96 -7.78
C LEU A 21 3.17 -2.67 -7.76
N LEU A 22 2.80 -1.68 -6.94
CA LEU A 22 3.42 -0.36 -6.97
C LEU A 22 4.71 -0.24 -6.16
N ILE A 23 4.91 -1.07 -5.14
CA ILE A 23 6.07 -0.96 -4.22
C ILE A 23 7.42 -1.10 -4.94
N ASN A 24 7.45 -1.90 -6.01
CA ASN A 24 8.62 -2.14 -6.84
C ASN A 24 8.58 -1.40 -8.18
N HIS A 25 7.59 -0.55 -8.44
CA HIS A 25 7.45 0.13 -9.71
C HIS A 25 8.47 1.28 -9.86
N PRO A 26 9.29 1.32 -10.93
CA PRO A 26 10.44 2.22 -11.03
C PRO A 26 10.07 3.71 -11.02
N GLU A 27 8.87 4.03 -11.52
CA GLU A 27 8.39 5.41 -11.64
C GLU A 27 7.42 5.84 -10.53
N VAL A 28 7.20 5.01 -9.50
CA VAL A 28 6.21 5.31 -8.44
C VAL A 28 6.86 5.39 -7.07
N GLU A 29 6.31 6.26 -6.24
CA GLU A 29 6.59 6.38 -4.81
C GLU A 29 5.24 6.36 -4.06
N ILE A 30 5.04 5.37 -3.19
CA ILE A 30 3.85 5.32 -2.33
C ILE A 30 4.07 6.32 -1.21
N ALA A 31 3.36 7.45 -1.27
CA ALA A 31 3.51 8.55 -0.32
C ALA A 31 2.75 8.29 0.99
N PHE A 32 1.56 7.66 0.91
CA PHE A 32 0.80 7.26 2.09
C PHE A 32 -0.22 6.17 1.78
N VAL A 33 -0.60 5.43 2.83
CA VAL A 33 -1.69 4.46 2.81
C VAL A 33 -2.62 4.75 3.97
N GLN A 34 -3.92 4.86 3.69
CA GLN A 34 -4.94 5.14 4.68
C GLN A 34 -5.89 3.96 4.84
N SER A 35 -6.31 3.70 6.08
CA SER A 35 -7.37 2.76 6.39
C SER A 35 -8.23 3.31 7.53
N GLY A 36 -9.55 3.18 7.41
CA GLY A 36 -10.48 3.55 8.47
C GLY A 36 -10.48 2.54 9.62
N SER A 37 -10.32 1.25 9.34
CA SER A 37 -10.37 0.18 10.34
C SER A 37 -9.01 -0.28 10.86
N ASN A 38 -7.92 0.12 10.20
CA ASN A 38 -6.55 -0.33 10.52
C ASN A 38 -5.56 0.84 10.69
N ALA A 39 -6.04 2.01 11.09
CA ALA A 39 -5.17 3.15 11.37
C ALA A 39 -4.13 2.80 12.46
N GLY A 40 -2.87 3.20 12.24
CA GLY A 40 -1.75 2.95 13.16
C GLY A 40 -1.13 1.55 13.10
N ASN A 41 -1.76 0.60 12.42
CA ASN A 41 -1.16 -0.72 12.18
C ASN A 41 -0.07 -0.63 11.10
N ILE A 42 1.00 -1.40 11.29
CA ILE A 42 2.04 -1.56 10.28
C ILE A 42 1.46 -2.36 9.11
N LEU A 43 1.76 -1.94 7.88
CA LEU A 43 1.21 -2.54 6.68
C LEU A 43 1.47 -4.07 6.59
N SER A 44 2.66 -4.53 6.97
CA SER A 44 3.03 -5.96 6.99
C SER A 44 2.26 -6.79 8.04
N LYS A 45 1.64 -6.15 9.04
CA LYS A 45 0.72 -6.83 9.96
C LYS A 45 -0.68 -7.01 9.37
N VAL A 46 -1.10 -6.09 8.51
CA VAL A 46 -2.41 -6.14 7.84
C VAL A 46 -2.37 -7.08 6.64
N HIS A 47 -1.30 -6.99 5.85
CA HIS A 47 -1.04 -7.80 4.66
C HIS A 47 0.15 -8.71 4.90
N THR A 48 -0.09 -9.86 5.54
CA THR A 48 0.93 -10.89 5.70
C THR A 48 1.32 -11.58 4.38
N ASP A 49 0.52 -11.35 3.34
CA ASP A 49 0.58 -11.84 1.98
C ASP A 49 1.26 -10.87 0.99
N LEU A 50 1.71 -9.69 1.46
CA LEU A 50 2.58 -8.79 0.69
C LEU A 50 3.98 -9.39 0.55
N ILE A 51 4.10 -10.41 -0.30
CA ILE A 51 5.35 -11.06 -0.68
C ILE A 51 5.83 -10.39 -1.99
N GLY A 52 6.91 -9.61 -1.91
CA GLY A 52 7.47 -8.86 -3.03
C GLY A 52 8.74 -8.11 -2.70
#